data_AF-A0A8C7B6P2-F1
#
_entry.id   AF-A0A8C7B6P2-F1
#
_cell.length_a   1.000
_cell.length_b   1.000
_cell.length_c   1.000
_cell.angle_alpha   90.00
_cell.angle_beta   90.00
_cell.angle_gamma   90.00
#
_symmetry.space_group_name_H-M   'P 1'
#
loop_
_entity.id
_entity.type
_entity.pdbx_description
1 polymer ?
#
loop_
_entity_poly.entity_id
_entity_poly.type
_entity_poly.pdbx_seq_one_letter_code
_entity_poly.pdbx_strand_id
1 'polypeptide(L)'
;MYKMQLLSCIVLTLALVANSAPTTSSSAKEAQQQLEQLLLDLQLLLNGVNNYESLKLPRMLTFKFYMPKKATELTHLQCLAEELKLLEEVLYLAQSKNFHLRLKELMSNINVTLLKLKGSETSFKCEYDDETVTITEFLNKWITFCQSIFSTLT
;
A
#
# COMPACT_ATOMS: atom_id res chain seq x y z
N MET A 1 42.95 -60.36 26.38
CA MET A 1 42.02 -60.83 25.34
C MET A 1 41.56 -59.62 24.54
N TYR A 2 41.82 -59.64 23.21
CA TYR A 2 41.26 -58.82 22.11
C TYR A 2 41.35 -57.27 22.21
N LYS A 3 42.21 -56.57 21.46
CA LYS A 3 42.19 -56.21 20.00
C LYS A 3 40.95 -55.41 19.56
N MET A 4 41.17 -54.21 18.98
CA MET A 4 40.87 -53.78 17.59
C MET A 4 40.92 -52.23 17.51
N GLN A 5 41.90 -51.63 16.81
CA GLN A 5 41.85 -51.03 15.45
C GLN A 5 41.22 -49.62 15.42
N LEU A 6 41.98 -48.52 15.23
CA LEU A 6 42.55 -47.93 13.99
C LEU A 6 41.57 -47.08 13.15
N LEU A 7 42.10 -45.98 12.58
CA LEU A 7 41.55 -45.02 11.56
C LEU A 7 41.05 -43.70 12.18
N SER A 8 41.74 -42.56 12.17
CA SER A 8 42.45 -41.77 11.12
C SER A 8 41.56 -41.06 10.10
N CYS A 9 41.61 -39.70 10.14
CA CYS A 9 41.28 -38.68 9.12
C CYS A 9 39.77 -38.55 8.76
N ILE A 10 39.20 -37.37 8.49
CA ILE A 10 39.55 -36.36 7.48
C ILE A 10 38.93 -34.99 7.85
N VAL A 11 39.65 -33.92 7.51
CA VAL A 11 39.27 -32.49 7.54
C VAL A 11 38.02 -32.20 6.70
N LEU A 12 37.05 -31.45 7.23
CA LEU A 12 36.07 -30.72 6.40
C LEU A 12 36.19 -29.22 6.66
N THR A 13 37.06 -28.57 5.88
CA THR A 13 37.00 -27.14 5.60
C THR A 13 35.77 -26.86 4.74
N LEU A 14 34.69 -26.39 5.34
CA LEU A 14 33.62 -25.70 4.63
C LEU A 14 33.93 -24.20 4.65
N ALA A 15 34.74 -23.79 3.67
CA ALA A 15 34.75 -22.41 3.21
C ALA A 15 33.41 -22.15 2.53
N LEU A 16 32.42 -21.71 3.28
CA LEU A 16 31.20 -21.18 2.70
C LEU A 16 31.46 -19.71 2.33
N VAL A 17 31.85 -19.53 1.07
CA VAL A 17 31.76 -18.26 0.36
C VAL A 17 30.29 -17.85 0.36
N ALA A 18 29.85 -17.14 1.40
CA ALA A 18 28.61 -16.41 1.38
C ALA A 18 28.91 -15.01 0.84
N ASN A 19 28.95 -14.90 -0.50
CA ASN A 19 28.49 -13.68 -1.16
C ASN A 19 26.98 -13.57 -0.92
N SER A 20 26.59 -13.28 0.32
CA SER A 20 25.20 -12.97 0.68
C SER A 20 24.90 -11.53 0.26
N ALA A 21 24.64 -11.35 -1.02
CA ALA A 21 23.80 -10.28 -1.54
C ALA A 21 23.16 -10.78 -2.84
N PRO A 22 21.83 -11.01 -2.81
CA PRO A 22 20.97 -10.12 -3.57
C PRO A 22 19.66 -9.84 -2.81
N THR A 23 19.61 -8.78 -2.00
CA THR A 23 18.38 -8.29 -1.34
C THR A 23 17.65 -7.19 -2.12
N THR A 24 18.20 -6.74 -3.25
CA THR A 24 17.69 -5.57 -3.99
C THR A 24 16.66 -5.90 -5.07
N SER A 25 16.71 -7.08 -5.69
CA SER A 25 15.74 -7.44 -6.75
C SER A 25 14.40 -7.95 -6.21
N SER A 26 14.39 -8.64 -5.06
CA SER A 26 13.15 -9.16 -4.48
C SER A 26 12.29 -8.05 -3.88
N SER A 27 12.92 -7.01 -3.31
CA SER A 27 12.23 -5.89 -2.67
C SER A 27 11.55 -4.96 -3.70
N ALA A 28 12.20 -4.70 -4.84
CA ALA A 28 11.60 -3.92 -5.92
C ALA A 28 10.39 -4.62 -6.54
N LYS A 29 10.48 -5.94 -6.76
CA LYS A 29 9.38 -6.75 -7.30
C LYS A 29 8.19 -6.83 -6.34
N GLU A 30 8.46 -6.97 -5.04
CA GLU A 30 7.43 -6.93 -3.99
C GLU A 30 6.71 -5.56 -4.01
N ALA A 31 7.45 -4.45 -4.03
CA ALA A 31 6.88 -3.11 -4.08
C ALA A 31 6.00 -2.89 -5.33
N GLN A 32 6.43 -3.40 -6.48
CA GLN A 32 5.67 -3.34 -7.72
C GLN A 32 4.33 -4.09 -7.60
N GLN A 33 4.34 -5.31 -7.06
CA GLN A 33 3.12 -6.11 -6.84
C GLN A 33 2.17 -5.45 -5.85
N GLN A 34 2.68 -4.90 -4.75
CA GLN A 34 1.86 -4.18 -3.79
C GLN A 34 1.27 -2.90 -4.41
N LEU A 35 2.02 -2.18 -5.26
CA LEU A 35 1.52 -0.99 -5.95
C LEU A 35 0.45 -1.31 -7.01
N GLU A 36 0.61 -2.41 -7.73
CA GLU A 36 -0.40 -2.92 -8.66
C GLU A 36 -1.71 -3.26 -7.93
N GLN A 37 -1.60 -3.94 -6.78
CA GLN A 37 -2.77 -4.24 -5.94
C GLN A 37 -3.45 -2.95 -5.44
N LEU A 38 -2.67 -1.96 -4.98
CA LEU A 38 -3.20 -0.67 -4.55
C LEU A 38 -3.97 0.03 -5.68
N LEU A 39 -3.44 0.01 -6.91
CA LEU A 39 -4.11 0.59 -8.07
C LEU A 39 -5.47 -0.07 -8.33
N LEU A 40 -5.53 -1.40 -8.31
CA LEU A 40 -6.78 -2.15 -8.51
C LEU A 40 -7.81 -1.82 -7.42
N ASP A 41 -7.37 -1.76 -6.17
CA ASP A 41 -8.24 -1.46 -5.04
C ASP A 41 -8.79 -0.02 -5.09
N LEU A 42 -7.95 0.96 -5.45
CA LEU A 42 -8.36 2.37 -5.62
C LEU A 42 -9.33 2.53 -6.80
N GLN A 43 -9.13 1.81 -7.90
CA GLN A 43 -10.06 1.80 -9.04
C GLN A 43 -11.40 1.19 -8.66
N LEU A 44 -11.39 0.08 -7.91
CA LEU A 44 -12.61 -0.55 -7.41
C LEU A 44 -13.36 0.40 -6.45
N LEU A 45 -12.64 1.10 -5.59
CA LEU A 45 -13.20 2.10 -4.67
C LEU A 45 -13.84 3.26 -5.43
N LEU A 46 -13.13 3.83 -6.42
CA LEU A 46 -13.65 4.89 -7.29
C LEU A 46 -14.92 4.44 -8.03
N ASN A 47 -14.89 3.22 -8.56
CA ASN A 47 -16.05 2.63 -9.23
C ASN A 47 -17.24 2.48 -8.28
N GLY A 48 -16.98 2.12 -7.02
CA GLY A 48 -17.99 2.11 -5.96
C GLY A 48 -18.58 3.51 -5.71
N VAL A 49 -17.72 4.50 -5.47
CA VAL A 49 -18.14 5.89 -5.23
C VAL A 49 -19.02 6.45 -6.35
N ASN A 50 -18.68 6.15 -7.62
CA ASN A 50 -19.41 6.69 -8.77
C ASN A 50 -20.76 5.98 -9.04
N ASN A 51 -20.87 4.68 -8.77
CA ASN A 51 -22.02 3.87 -9.22
C ASN A 51 -23.07 3.58 -8.15
N TYR A 52 -22.75 3.67 -6.86
CA TYR A 52 -23.74 3.38 -5.82
C TYR A 52 -24.57 4.63 -5.52
N GLU A 53 -25.85 4.61 -5.89
CA GLU A 53 -26.79 5.69 -5.54
C GLU A 53 -26.87 5.95 -4.03
N SER A 54 -26.68 4.90 -3.21
CA SER A 54 -26.62 5.03 -1.74
C SER A 54 -25.43 5.85 -1.26
N LEU A 55 -24.35 5.96 -2.04
CA LEU A 55 -23.17 6.79 -1.73
C LEU A 55 -23.31 8.23 -2.25
N LYS A 56 -24.37 8.56 -3.00
CA LYS A 56 -24.72 9.95 -3.36
C LYS A 56 -25.37 10.69 -2.19
N LEU A 57 -25.00 10.36 -0.95
CA LEU A 57 -25.47 11.08 0.20
C LEU A 57 -24.87 12.49 0.21
N PRO A 58 -25.65 13.53 0.51
CA PRO A 58 -25.17 14.92 0.49
C PRO A 58 -23.88 15.12 1.28
N ARG A 59 -23.70 14.43 2.42
CA ARG A 59 -22.48 14.51 3.24
C ARG A 59 -21.22 14.02 2.53
N MET A 60 -21.32 12.95 1.73
CA MET A 60 -20.18 12.45 0.96
C MET A 60 -19.77 13.42 -0.14
N LEU A 61 -20.75 14.03 -0.81
CA LEU A 61 -20.53 15.02 -1.85
C LEU A 61 -19.90 16.31 -1.30
N THR A 62 -20.22 16.66 -0.05
CA THR A 62 -19.65 17.83 0.63
C THR A 62 -18.34 17.56 1.34
N PHE A 63 -17.96 16.30 1.57
CA PHE A 63 -16.71 16.00 2.23
C PHE A 63 -15.54 16.38 1.32
N LYS A 64 -14.53 16.98 1.93
CA LYS A 64 -13.38 17.58 1.26
C LYS A 64 -12.11 16.95 1.80
N PHE A 65 -11.25 16.52 0.89
CA PHE A 65 -9.97 15.90 1.20
C PHE A 65 -8.83 16.87 0.94
N TYR A 66 -7.81 16.82 1.77
CA TYR A 66 -6.56 17.52 1.49
C TYR A 66 -5.68 16.67 0.58
N MET A 67 -5.01 17.31 -0.38
CA MET A 67 -4.02 16.66 -1.24
C MET A 67 -2.63 17.16 -0.88
N PRO A 68 -1.61 16.29 -0.91
CA PRO A 68 -0.23 16.77 -0.79
C PRO A 68 0.10 17.74 -1.93
N LYS A 69 0.83 18.82 -1.64
CA LYS A 69 1.30 19.80 -2.65
C LYS A 69 2.10 19.13 -3.76
N LYS A 70 2.85 18.10 -3.39
CA LYS A 70 3.65 17.29 -4.30
C LYS A 70 3.71 15.85 -3.78
N ALA A 71 3.46 14.91 -4.68
CA ALA A 71 3.66 13.48 -4.45
C ALA A 71 4.50 12.92 -5.60
N THR A 72 5.74 12.51 -5.32
CA THR A 72 6.67 11.98 -6.33
C THR A 72 7.41 10.71 -5.92
N GLU A 73 7.27 10.30 -4.66
CA GLU A 73 8.01 9.18 -4.07
C GLU A 73 7.05 8.29 -3.29
N LEU A 74 7.36 7.00 -3.19
CA LEU A 74 6.49 6.00 -2.55
C LEU A 74 6.14 6.37 -1.09
N THR A 75 7.03 7.06 -0.38
CA THR A 75 6.83 7.59 0.98
C THR A 75 5.62 8.53 1.08
N HIS A 76 5.27 9.24 0.01
CA HIS A 76 4.08 10.11 -0.02
C HIS A 76 2.77 9.33 0.08
N LEU A 77 2.75 8.01 -0.16
CA LEU A 77 1.58 7.16 0.09
C LEU A 77 1.16 7.17 1.56
N GLN A 78 2.03 7.61 2.48
CA GLN A 78 1.66 7.87 3.86
C GLN A 78 0.52 8.88 3.98
N CYS A 79 0.49 9.90 3.11
CA CYS A 79 -0.57 10.92 3.10
C CYS A 79 -1.91 10.35 2.66
N LEU A 80 -1.89 9.38 1.74
CA LEU A 80 -3.07 8.63 1.36
C LEU A 80 -3.62 7.86 2.57
N ALA A 81 -2.76 7.18 3.32
CA ALA A 81 -3.17 6.41 4.50
C ALA A 81 -3.83 7.28 5.59
N GLU A 82 -3.41 8.53 5.76
CA GLU A 82 -4.01 9.47 6.71
C GLU A 82 -5.40 9.93 6.26
N GLU A 83 -5.54 10.35 5.00
CA GLU A 83 -6.81 10.81 4.43
C GLU A 83 -7.84 9.68 4.25
N LEU A 84 -7.38 8.44 4.00
CA LEU A 84 -8.28 7.29 3.87
C LEU A 84 -9.00 6.92 5.17
N LYS A 85 -8.45 7.26 6.35
CA LYS A 85 -9.17 7.08 7.62
C LYS A 85 -10.42 7.93 7.67
N LEU A 86 -10.31 9.18 7.24
CA LEU A 86 -11.45 10.08 7.14
C LEU A 86 -12.45 9.58 6.10
N LEU A 87 -11.95 9.05 4.98
CA LEU A 87 -12.80 8.45 3.96
C LEU A 87 -13.57 7.23 4.49
N GLU A 88 -12.94 6.36 5.28
CA GLU A 88 -13.58 5.18 5.89
C GLU A 88 -14.74 5.61 6.79
N GLU A 89 -14.57 6.63 7.62
CA GLU A 89 -15.62 7.18 8.49
C GLU A 89 -16.78 7.79 7.69
N VAL A 90 -16.46 8.57 6.66
CA VAL A 90 -17.46 9.18 5.76
C VAL A 90 -18.26 8.11 5.04
N LEU A 91 -17.57 7.07 4.57
CA LEU A 91 -18.18 5.94 3.89
C LEU A 91 -19.00 5.07 4.84
N TYR A 92 -18.59 4.88 6.09
CA TYR A 92 -19.34 4.13 7.10
C TYR A 92 -20.74 4.74 7.32
N LEU A 93 -20.80 6.07 7.41
CA LEU A 93 -22.05 6.82 7.61
C LEU A 93 -23.00 6.75 6.39
N ALA A 94 -22.47 6.39 5.22
CA ALA A 94 -23.17 6.52 3.96
C ALA A 94 -23.89 5.25 3.47
N GLN A 95 -23.82 4.14 4.21
CA GLN A 95 -24.07 2.82 3.60
C GLN A 95 -25.29 2.07 4.11
N SER A 96 -25.95 1.38 3.17
CA SER A 96 -26.87 0.29 3.47
C SER A 96 -26.08 -0.96 3.88
N LYS A 97 -26.68 -1.82 4.72
CA LYS A 97 -26.00 -2.91 5.46
C LYS A 97 -25.13 -3.86 4.61
N ASN A 98 -25.46 -4.08 3.32
CA ASN A 98 -24.74 -5.05 2.48
C ASN A 98 -23.51 -4.47 1.77
N PHE A 99 -23.55 -3.20 1.37
CA PHE A 99 -22.40 -2.54 0.74
C PHE A 99 -21.28 -2.27 1.77
N HIS A 100 -21.68 -2.04 3.04
CA HIS A 100 -20.81 -1.87 4.19
C HIS A 100 -19.74 -2.95 4.36
N LEU A 101 -20.10 -4.23 4.19
CA LEU A 101 -19.15 -5.33 4.41
C LEU A 101 -18.05 -5.36 3.34
N ARG A 102 -18.43 -5.21 2.06
CA ARG A 102 -17.47 -5.22 0.95
C ARG A 102 -16.55 -4.01 0.98
N LEU A 103 -17.09 -2.84 1.30
CA LEU A 103 -16.27 -1.64 1.36
C LEU A 103 -15.31 -1.67 2.56
N LYS A 104 -15.75 -2.17 3.72
CA LYS A 104 -14.86 -2.32 4.88
C LYS A 104 -13.69 -3.25 4.57
N GLU A 105 -13.95 -4.37 3.90
CA GLU A 105 -12.91 -5.29 3.45
C GLU A 105 -11.95 -4.62 2.46
N LEU A 106 -12.47 -3.88 1.49
CA LEU A 106 -11.67 -3.12 0.53
C LEU A 106 -10.77 -2.08 1.22
N MET A 107 -11.32 -1.28 2.14
CA MET A 107 -10.55 -0.28 2.90
C MET A 107 -9.47 -0.94 3.76
N SER A 108 -9.77 -2.09 4.38
CA SER A 108 -8.80 -2.88 5.12
C SER A 108 -7.65 -3.37 4.24
N ASN A 109 -7.96 -3.86 3.03
CA ASN A 109 -6.94 -4.31 2.07
C ASN A 109 -6.03 -3.16 1.64
N ILE A 110 -6.61 -2.00 1.32
CA ILE A 110 -5.86 -0.79 0.98
C ILE A 110 -4.91 -0.40 2.13
N ASN A 111 -5.40 -0.37 3.38
CA ASN A 111 -4.58 -0.04 4.54
C ASN A 111 -3.41 -1.02 4.73
N VAL A 112 -3.64 -2.32 4.57
CA VAL A 112 -2.57 -3.34 4.64
C VAL A 112 -1.53 -3.13 3.54
N THR A 113 -1.96 -2.86 2.31
CA THR A 113 -1.07 -2.61 1.17
C THR A 113 -0.22 -1.35 1.40
N LEU A 114 -0.83 -0.26 1.89
CA LEU A 114 -0.11 0.97 2.23
C LEU A 114 0.92 0.75 3.34
N LEU A 115 0.61 -0.06 4.35
CA LEU A 115 1.56 -0.41 5.41
C LEU A 115 2.78 -1.16 4.88
N LYS A 116 2.60 -2.04 3.88
CA LYS A 116 3.72 -2.74 3.24
C LYS A 116 4.55 -1.79 2.39
N LEU A 117 3.92 -0.85 1.68
CA LEU A 117 4.60 0.13 0.83
C LEU A 117 5.32 1.23 1.63
N LYS A 118 4.89 1.52 2.85
CA LYS A 118 5.51 2.52 3.73
C LYS A 118 6.98 2.24 4.06
N GLY A 119 7.37 0.97 4.14
CA GLY A 119 8.72 0.58 4.58
C GLY A 119 9.00 0.92 6.05
N SER A 120 10.28 1.11 6.40
CA SER A 120 10.75 1.29 7.79
C SER A 120 10.74 2.74 8.30
N GLU A 121 10.27 3.70 7.50
CA GLU A 121 10.27 5.10 7.89
C GLU A 121 9.22 5.36 8.98
N THR A 122 9.66 5.96 10.09
CA THR A 122 8.86 6.14 11.31
C THR A 122 8.27 7.53 11.43
N SER A 123 8.80 8.53 10.72
CA SER A 123 8.31 9.90 10.74
C SER A 123 8.35 10.52 9.35
N PHE A 124 7.20 10.53 8.68
CA PHE A 124 6.96 11.29 7.46
C PHE A 124 5.86 12.32 7.76
N LYS A 125 6.02 13.56 7.29
CA LYS A 125 5.00 14.60 7.42
C LYS A 125 4.50 14.98 6.05
N CYS A 126 3.18 14.95 5.90
CA CYS A 126 2.50 15.36 4.68
C CYS A 126 2.37 16.88 4.62
N GLU A 127 2.92 17.47 3.56
CA GLU A 127 2.70 18.88 3.25
C GLU A 127 1.51 18.98 2.30
N TYR A 128 0.38 19.43 2.85
CA TYR A 128 -0.89 19.55 2.11
C TYR A 128 -1.02 20.90 1.41
N ASP A 129 -1.75 20.89 0.32
CA ASP A 129 -2.26 22.09 -0.35
C ASP A 129 -3.36 22.74 0.51
N ASP A 130 -3.52 24.06 0.38
CA ASP A 130 -4.60 24.81 1.02
C ASP A 130 -5.94 24.52 0.33
N GLU A 131 -5.90 24.12 -0.94
CA GLU A 131 -7.08 23.72 -1.70
C GLU A 131 -7.51 22.27 -1.41
N THR A 132 -8.79 22.10 -1.11
CA THR A 132 -9.39 20.78 -0.90
C THR A 132 -10.09 20.25 -2.14
N VAL A 133 -10.14 18.93 -2.28
CA VAL A 133 -10.73 18.24 -3.43
C VAL A 133 -11.91 17.35 -3.04
N THR A 134 -12.76 17.03 -4.01
CA THR A 134 -13.83 16.03 -3.82
C THR A 134 -13.27 14.61 -3.73
N ILE A 135 -14.06 13.65 -3.23
CA ILE A 135 -13.70 12.22 -3.18
C ILE A 135 -13.27 11.65 -4.56
N THR A 136 -13.98 12.02 -5.62
CA THR A 136 -13.69 11.54 -6.98
C THR A 136 -12.37 12.10 -7.47
N GLU A 137 -12.11 13.39 -7.25
CA GLU A 137 -10.83 14.02 -7.61
C GLU A 137 -9.68 13.47 -6.77
N PHE A 138 -9.89 13.27 -5.47
CA PHE A 138 -8.94 12.66 -4.55
C PHE A 138 -8.48 11.29 -5.05
N LEU A 139 -9.43 10.37 -5.31
CA LEU A 139 -9.12 9.03 -5.79
C LEU A 139 -8.44 9.05 -7.16
N ASN A 140 -8.90 9.88 -8.10
CA ASN A 140 -8.27 10.01 -9.42
C ASN A 140 -6.81 10.49 -9.30
N LYS A 141 -6.54 11.52 -8.49
CA LYS A 141 -5.17 12.03 -8.30
C LYS A 141 -4.24 10.97 -7.71
N TRP A 142 -4.71 10.19 -6.73
CA TRP A 142 -3.93 9.08 -6.15
C TRP A 142 -3.71 7.92 -7.12
N ILE A 143 -4.70 7.59 -7.95
CA ILE A 143 -4.55 6.61 -9.03
C ILE A 143 -3.47 7.08 -10.03
N THR A 144 -3.54 8.34 -10.48
CA THR A 144 -2.53 8.92 -11.37
C THR A 144 -1.14 8.89 -10.74
N PHE A 145 -1.04 9.23 -9.45
CA PHE A 145 0.21 9.15 -8.71
C PHE A 145 0.76 7.72 -8.68
N CYS A 146 -0.05 6.73 -8.32
CA CYS A 146 0.36 5.33 -8.27
C CYS A 146 0.79 4.82 -9.66
N GLN A 147 0.09 5.21 -10.73
CA GLN A 147 0.47 4.91 -12.12
C GLN A 147 1.84 5.50 -12.46
N SER A 148 2.09 6.77 -12.09
CA SER A 148 3.38 7.42 -12.31
C SER A 148 4.52 6.69 -11.61
N ILE A 149 4.33 6.28 -10.35
CA ILE A 149 5.35 5.50 -9.61
C ILE A 149 5.55 4.15 -10.29
N PHE A 150 4.48 3.46 -10.67
CA PHE A 150 4.55 2.16 -11.32
C PHE A 150 5.36 2.23 -12.62
N SER A 151 5.15 3.25 -13.45
CA SER A 151 5.92 3.48 -14.67
C SER A 151 7.40 3.75 -14.44
N THR A 152 7.80 4.22 -13.25
CA THR A 152 9.22 4.39 -12.90
C THR A 152 9.87 3.14 -12.30
N LEU A 153 9.07 2.22 -11.78
CA LEU A 153 9.52 0.95 -11.20
C LEU A 153 9.61 -0.19 -12.23
N THR A 154 8.96 -0.02 -13.39
CA THR A 154 8.92 -0.99 -14.49
C THR A 154 9.99 -0.66 -15.53
#